data_AF-G5SPQ2-F1
#
_entry.id   AF-G5SPQ2-F1
#
_cell.length_a   1.000
_cell.length_b   1.000
_cell.length_c   1.000
_cell.angle_alpha   90.00
_cell.angle_beta   90.00
_cell.angle_gamma   90.00
#
_symmetry.space_group_name_H-M   'P 1'
#
loop_
_entity.id
_entity.type
_entity.pdbx_description
1 polymer ?
#
loop_
_entity_poly.entity_id
_entity_poly.type
_entity_poly.pdbx_seq_one_letter_code
_entity_poly.pdbx_strand_id
1 'polypeptide(L)' 'EEKSEEKSEEKKELSEMEKRVLEVIAGKPSATYAFISDNLGISETSVYNAVRHLKTGEWIKRKEGKKHGSWVVLKKNI' A
#
# COMPACT_ATOMS: atom_id res chain seq x y z
N GLU A 1 19.45 -15.20 16.17
CA GLU A 1 17.99 -15.04 16.31
C GLU A 1 17.36 -14.74 14.96
N GLU A 2 16.50 -15.59 14.40
CA GLU A 2 15.11 -15.95 14.79
C GLU A 2 14.05 -14.97 14.26
N LYS A 3 13.40 -15.39 13.15
CA LYS A 3 11.93 -15.51 12.96
C LYS A 3 11.73 -15.90 11.49
N SER A 4 11.45 -17.14 11.11
CA SER A 4 10.33 -18.03 11.48
C SER A 4 8.97 -17.34 11.43
N GLU A 5 8.21 -17.65 10.39
CA GLU A 5 6.75 -17.84 10.33
C GLU A 5 6.42 -18.09 8.85
N GLU A 6 6.36 -19.35 8.44
CA GLU A 6 5.16 -20.21 8.45
C GLU A 6 4.16 -19.87 7.34
N LYS A 7 4.30 -20.69 6.31
CA LYS A 7 3.42 -20.94 5.18
C LYS A 7 2.01 -21.30 5.70
N SER A 8 1.03 -20.41 5.59
CA SER A 8 -0.38 -20.74 5.85
C SER A 8 -1.33 -19.79 5.11
N GLU A 9 -2.06 -20.38 4.15
CA GLU A 9 -3.24 -19.85 3.46
C GLU A 9 -3.02 -18.67 2.49
N GLU A 10 -3.62 -18.75 1.31
CA GLU A 10 -3.47 -17.86 0.14
C GLU A 10 -4.00 -16.42 0.35
N LYS A 11 -3.52 -15.74 1.38
CA LYS A 11 -3.60 -14.29 1.56
C LYS A 11 -2.22 -13.75 1.22
N LYS A 12 -2.07 -13.06 0.08
CA LYS A 12 -0.82 -12.36 -0.26
C LYS A 12 -0.39 -11.48 0.92
N GLU A 13 0.60 -11.93 1.66
CA GLU A 13 1.21 -11.14 2.70
C GLU A 13 1.90 -9.93 2.08
N LEU A 14 1.68 -8.77 2.67
CA LEU A 14 2.30 -7.53 2.20
C LEU A 14 3.77 -7.52 2.59
N SER A 15 4.63 -7.19 1.63
CA SER A 15 6.02 -6.81 1.88
C SER A 15 6.08 -5.64 2.87
N GLU A 16 7.16 -5.52 3.64
CA GLU A 16 7.39 -4.35 4.50
C GLU A 16 7.24 -3.02 3.74
N MET A 17 7.68 -2.98 2.47
CA MET A 17 7.52 -1.81 1.61
C MET A 17 6.03 -1.50 1.35
N GLU A 18 5.25 -2.51 1.03
CA GLU A 18 3.82 -2.37 0.75
C GLU A 18 3.04 -1.97 2.00
N LYS A 19 3.43 -2.50 3.17
CA LYS A 19 2.90 -2.09 4.48
C LYS A 19 3.15 -0.61 4.73
N ARG A 20 4.39 -0.13 4.55
CA ARG A 20 4.73 1.29 4.72
C ARG A 20 3.92 2.19 3.77
N VAL A 21 3.81 1.80 2.50
CA VAL A 21 2.97 2.53 1.52
C VAL A 21 1.50 2.54 1.95
N LEU A 22 0.98 1.40 2.45
CA LEU A 22 -0.38 1.30 2.95
C LEU A 22 -0.63 2.21 4.15
N GLU A 23 0.32 2.30 5.09
CA GLU A 23 0.24 3.19 6.25
C GLU A 23 0.16 4.66 5.84
N VAL A 24 0.99 5.09 4.89
CA VAL A 24 0.96 6.47 4.36
C VAL A 24 -0.40 6.76 3.71
N ILE A 25 -0.92 5.81 2.91
CA ILE A 25 -2.23 5.94 2.27
C ILE A 25 -3.37 5.93 3.31
N ALA A 26 -3.25 5.14 4.38
CA ALA A 26 -4.22 5.08 5.46
C ALA A 26 -4.29 6.39 6.25
N GLY A 27 -3.12 7.02 6.50
CA GLY A 27 -3.03 8.32 7.15
C GLY A 27 -3.42 9.49 6.23
N LYS A 28 -3.15 9.36 4.93
CA LYS A 28 -3.47 10.37 3.93
C LYS A 28 -4.09 9.73 2.67
N PRO A 29 -5.42 9.54 2.66
CA PRO A 29 -6.19 9.06 1.50
C PRO A 29 -5.94 9.82 0.20
N SER A 30 -5.57 11.10 0.28
CA SER A 30 -5.28 11.97 -0.88
C SER A 30 -3.80 11.99 -1.27
N ALA A 31 -2.96 11.13 -0.69
CA ALA A 31 -1.55 11.06 -1.00
C ALA A 31 -1.33 10.73 -2.49
N THR A 32 -0.48 11.53 -3.13
CA THR A 32 0.00 11.30 -4.49
C THR A 32 1.20 10.36 -4.48
N TYR A 33 1.53 9.77 -5.63
CA TYR A 33 2.71 8.90 -5.73
C TYR A 33 4.01 9.64 -5.39
N ALA A 34 4.16 10.89 -5.83
CA ALA A 34 5.27 11.76 -5.46
C ALA A 34 5.37 11.96 -3.94
N PHE A 35 4.25 12.26 -3.27
CA PHE A 35 4.24 12.42 -1.81
C PHE A 35 4.66 11.14 -1.08
N ILE A 36 4.20 9.97 -1.54
CA ILE A 36 4.57 8.68 -0.93
C ILE A 36 6.06 8.38 -1.18
N SER A 37 6.55 8.67 -2.40
CA SER A 37 7.96 8.56 -2.79
C SER A 37 8.85 9.38 -1.87
N ASP A 38 8.54 10.68 -1.72
CA ASP A 38 9.31 11.60 -0.88
C ASP A 38 9.21 11.24 0.60
N ASN A 39 8.04 10.78 1.06
CA ASN A 39 7.83 10.41 2.46
C ASN A 39 8.59 9.14 2.86
N LEU A 40 8.68 8.16 1.95
CA LEU A 40 9.36 6.89 2.21
C LEU A 40 10.82 6.86 1.72
N GLY A 41 11.25 7.86 0.94
CA GLY A 41 12.58 7.92 0.33
C GLY A 41 12.79 6.85 -0.74
N ILE A 42 11.75 6.48 -1.48
CA ILE A 42 11.78 5.42 -2.50
C ILE A 42 11.37 5.95 -3.87
N SER A 43 11.73 5.24 -4.94
CA SER A 43 11.35 5.66 -6.29
C SER A 43 9.84 5.63 -6.51
N GLU A 44 9.32 6.55 -7.33
CA GLU A 44 7.91 6.53 -7.74
C GLU A 44 7.51 5.21 -8.41
N THR A 45 8.43 4.55 -9.12
CA THR A 45 8.20 3.22 -9.70
C THR A 45 7.96 2.16 -8.61
N SER A 46 8.73 2.20 -7.52
CA SER A 46 8.52 1.33 -6.36
C SER A 46 7.17 1.60 -5.70
N VAL A 47 6.79 2.88 -5.54
CA VAL A 47 5.46 3.26 -5.04
C VAL A 47 4.37 2.71 -5.97
N TYR A 48 4.51 2.91 -7.28
CA TYR A 48 3.54 2.44 -8.26
C TYR A 48 3.34 0.92 -8.19
N ASN A 49 4.43 0.15 -8.09
CA ASN A 49 4.37 -1.29 -7.96
C ASN A 49 3.69 -1.72 -6.65
N ALA A 50 4.04 -1.09 -5.53
CA ALA A 50 3.41 -1.35 -4.24
C ALA A 50 1.90 -1.04 -4.26
N VAL A 51 1.51 0.14 -4.75
CA VAL A 51 0.09 0.53 -4.91
C VAL A 51 -0.64 -0.44 -5.84
N ARG A 52 -0.01 -0.86 -6.94
CA ARG A 52 -0.59 -1.85 -7.86
C ARG A 52 -0.85 -3.17 -7.14
N HIS A 53 0.10 -3.66 -6.35
CA HIS A 53 -0.04 -4.87 -5.57
C HIS A 53 -1.12 -4.76 -4.51
N LEU A 54 -1.15 -3.64 -3.76
CA LEU A 54 -2.20 -3.33 -2.78
C LEU A 54 -3.59 -3.31 -3.42
N LYS A 55 -3.71 -2.76 -4.63
CA LYS A 55 -4.96 -2.74 -5.39
C LYS A 55 -5.38 -4.14 -5.85
N THR A 56 -4.45 -4.94 -6.36
CA THR A 56 -4.70 -6.31 -6.80
C THR A 56 -5.03 -7.24 -5.63
N GLY A 57 -4.43 -7.02 -4.46
CA GLY A 57 -4.75 -7.75 -3.23
C GLY A 57 -5.97 -7.24 -2.46
N GLU A 58 -6.74 -6.30 -3.05
CA GLU A 58 -7.93 -5.70 -2.46
C GLU A 58 -7.69 -5.04 -1.09
N TRP A 59 -6.46 -4.55 -0.86
CA TRP A 59 -6.09 -3.80 0.33
C TRP A 59 -6.52 -2.34 0.24
N ILE A 60 -6.44 -1.77 -0.96
CA ILE A 60 -6.86 -0.39 -1.24
C ILE A 60 -7.79 -0.34 -2.45
N LYS A 61 -8.72 0.61 -2.42
CA LYS A 61 -9.61 0.92 -3.54
C LYS A 61 -9.68 2.43 -3.73
N ARG A 62 -9.69 2.88 -4.98
CA ARG A 62 -9.87 4.30 -5.30
C ARG A 62 -11.36 4.61 -5.33
N LYS A 63 -11.82 5.55 -4.50
CA LYS A 63 -13.25 5.83 -4.31
C LYS A 63 -13.79 6.95 -5.22
N GLU A 64 -12.95 7.88 -5.69
CA GLU A 64 -13.41 9.01 -6.53
C GLU A 64 -12.60 9.22 -7.81
N GLY A 65 -13.17 9.99 -8.74
CA GLY A 65 -12.83 10.05 -10.17
C GLY A 65 -11.43 10.57 -10.54
N LYS A 66 -11.12 10.47 -11.85
CA LYS A 66 -9.79 10.63 -12.48
C LYS A 66 -8.90 11.79 -11.98
N LYS A 67 -9.46 12.90 -11.48
CA LYS A 67 -8.70 14.11 -11.07
C LYS A 67 -8.43 14.23 -9.56
N HIS A 68 -9.30 13.70 -8.70
CA HIS A 68 -9.21 13.89 -7.24
C HIS A 68 -9.49 12.61 -6.44
N GLY A 69 -9.26 11.45 -7.05
CA GLY A 69 -9.60 10.18 -6.43
C GLY A 69 -8.80 9.89 -5.18
N SER A 70 -9.47 9.91 -4.03
CA SER A 70 -8.95 9.45 -2.74
C SER A 70 -8.89 7.93 -2.67
N TRP A 71 -7.86 7.44 -1.98
CA TRP A 71 -7.66 6.04 -1.63
C TRP A 71 -8.45 5.66 -0.39
N VAL A 72 -9.08 4.50 -0.41
CA VAL A 72 -9.77 3.90 0.72
C VAL A 72 -9.10 2.59 1.03
N VAL A 73 -8.63 2.45 2.26
CA VAL A 73 -8.07 1.20 2.78
C VAL A 73 -9.24 0.28 3.16
N LEU A 74 -9.30 -0.89 2.53
CA LEU A 74 -10.36 -1.90 2.72
C LEU A 74 -10.02 -2.90 3.83
N LYS A 75 -8.72 -3.21 3.99
CA LYS A 75 -8.22 -4.13 5.02
C LYS A 75 -7.23 -3.40 5.92
N LYS A 76 -7.65 -3.09 7.15
CA LYS A 76 -6.76 -2.76 8.28
C LYS A 76 -6.56 -4.02 9.11
N ASN A 77 -5.71 -4.91 8.63
CA ASN A 77 -5.11 -5.92 9.51
C ASN A 77 -3.63 -5.50 9.61
N ILE A 78 -3.40 -4.47 10.43
CA ILE A 78 -2.06 -4.07 10.89
C ILE A 78 -1.91 -4.71 12.27
#